data_AF-A0A2M8UPY2-F1
#
_entry.id   AF-A0A2M8UPY2-F1
#
_cell.length_a   1.000
_cell.length_b   1.000
_cell.length_c   1.000
_cell.angle_alpha   90.00
_cell.angle_beta   90.00
_cell.angle_gamma   90.00
#
_symmetry.space_group_name_H-M   'P 1'
#
loop_
_entity.id
_entity.type
_entity.pdbx_description
1 polymer ?
#
loop_
_entity_poly.entity_id
_entity_poly.type
_entity_poly.pdbx_seq_one_letter_code
_entity_poly.pdbx_strand_id
1 'polypeptide(L)'
;MSKPSKTDFERLSKLKDKDIDTSDIPELGEDFFKNAELHVPAKQAVTIRLDSDVLEWFKSQGAGYQTRINQLLRQYMQAHRN
;
A
#
# COMPACT_ATOMS: atom_id res chain seq x y z
N MET A 1 2.47 16.79 18.44
CA MET A 1 1.47 16.54 19.49
C MET A 1 0.53 15.45 18.98
N SER A 2 0.64 14.22 19.49
CA SER A 2 -0.22 13.11 19.05
C SER A 2 -1.65 13.37 19.52
N LYS A 3 -2.62 13.33 18.60
CA LYS A 3 -4.04 13.48 18.98
C LYS A 3 -4.43 12.24 19.80
N PRO A 4 -5.01 12.39 21.00
CA PRO A 4 -5.47 11.24 21.76
C PRO A 4 -6.52 10.49 20.93
N SER A 5 -6.39 9.17 20.90
CA SER A 5 -7.35 8.30 20.22
C SER A 5 -8.74 8.53 20.80
N LYS A 6 -9.75 8.56 19.94
CA LYS A 6 -11.17 8.65 20.33
C LYS A 6 -11.78 7.28 20.64
N THR A 7 -10.97 6.23 20.60
CA THR A 7 -11.39 4.83 20.73
C THR A 7 -11.18 4.34 22.15
N ASP A 8 -12.13 3.58 22.68
CA ASP A 8 -12.01 2.85 23.93
C ASP A 8 -11.28 1.51 23.72
N PHE A 9 -9.97 1.49 24.00
CA PHE A 9 -9.13 0.31 23.81
C PHE A 9 -9.34 -0.77 24.88
N GLU A 10 -9.76 -0.40 26.09
CA GLU A 10 -10.05 -1.34 27.17
C GLU A 10 -11.30 -2.17 26.87
N ARG A 11 -12.29 -1.55 26.20
CA ARG A 11 -13.46 -2.27 25.67
C ARG A 11 -13.04 -3.26 24.59
N LEU A 12 -12.23 -2.82 23.62
CA LEU A 12 -11.82 -3.66 22.49
C LEU A 12 -10.92 -4.83 22.92
N SER A 13 -10.03 -4.64 23.90
CA SER A 13 -9.16 -5.71 24.40
C SER A 13 -9.91 -6.84 25.11
N LYS A 14 -11.11 -6.56 25.63
CA LYS A 14 -11.98 -7.53 26.32
C LYS A 14 -13.04 -8.15 25.41
N LEU A 15 -13.22 -7.62 24.20
CA LEU A 15 -14.16 -8.16 23.22
C LEU A 15 -13.62 -9.50 22.71
N LYS A 16 -14.48 -10.52 22.67
CA LYS A 16 -14.12 -11.84 22.12
C LYS A 16 -14.43 -11.86 20.62
N ASP A 17 -13.69 -12.63 19.85
CA ASP A 17 -13.84 -12.72 18.39
C ASP A 17 -15.28 -13.01 17.95
N LYS A 18 -15.99 -13.88 18.67
CA LYS A 18 -17.40 -14.23 18.40
C LYS A 18 -18.39 -13.08 18.57
N ASP A 19 -18.00 -12.04 19.31
CA ASP A 19 -18.83 -10.88 19.61
C ASP A 19 -18.52 -9.72 18.63
N ILE A 20 -17.64 -9.95 17.64
CA ILE A 20 -17.36 -9.01 16.55
C ILE A 20 -18.48 -9.11 15.52
N ASP A 21 -19.14 -7.99 15.26
CA ASP A 21 -20.13 -7.87 14.18
C ASP A 21 -19.42 -7.77 12.83
N THR A 22 -19.62 -8.77 11.98
CA THR A 22 -19.10 -8.83 10.60
C THR A 22 -20.22 -8.82 9.56
N SER A 23 -21.44 -8.42 9.96
CA SER A 23 -22.61 -8.44 9.07
C SER A 23 -22.46 -7.57 7.81
N ASP A 24 -21.59 -6.56 7.85
CA ASP A 24 -21.24 -5.68 6.74
C ASP A 24 -20.12 -6.23 5.84
N ILE A 25 -19.37 -7.24 6.30
CA ILE A 25 -18.22 -7.81 5.60
C ILE A 25 -18.36 -9.35 5.62
N PRO A 26 -19.22 -9.92 4.76
CA PRO A 26 -19.38 -11.36 4.66
C PRO A 26 -18.08 -12.04 4.22
N GLU A 27 -17.88 -13.28 4.64
CA GLU A 27 -16.72 -14.08 4.24
C GLU A 27 -16.70 -14.30 2.72
N LEU A 28 -15.53 -14.12 2.12
CA LEU A 28 -15.33 -14.33 0.68
C LEU A 28 -15.20 -15.83 0.40
N GLY A 29 -16.24 -16.42 -0.19
CA GLY A 29 -16.26 -17.83 -0.58
C GLY A 29 -15.52 -18.11 -1.90
N GLU A 30 -15.45 -19.39 -2.27
CA GLU A 30 -14.79 -19.83 -3.52
C GLU A 30 -15.34 -19.12 -4.77
N ASP A 31 -16.63 -18.77 -4.80
CA ASP A 31 -17.26 -18.12 -5.96
C ASP A 31 -16.73 -16.69 -6.21
N PHE A 32 -16.30 -16.00 -5.14
CA PHE A 32 -15.61 -14.72 -5.28
C PHE A 32 -14.25 -14.93 -5.95
N PHE A 33 -13.47 -15.90 -5.47
CA PHE A 33 -12.13 -16.17 -5.98
C PHE A 33 -12.12 -16.82 -7.37
N LYS A 34 -13.17 -17.57 -7.75
CA LYS A 34 -13.34 -18.11 -9.12
C LYS A 34 -13.36 -17.02 -10.19
N ASN A 35 -13.87 -15.83 -9.85
CA ASN A 35 -13.99 -14.69 -10.75
C ASN A 35 -12.99 -13.56 -10.42
N ALA A 36 -12.12 -13.76 -9.43
CA ALA A 36 -11.15 -12.75 -9.03
C ALA A 36 -10.04 -12.63 -10.08
N GLU A 37 -9.89 -11.44 -10.64
CA GLU A 37 -8.79 -11.13 -11.55
C GLU A 37 -7.63 -10.49 -10.77
N LEU A 38 -6.46 -11.13 -10.83
CA LEU A 38 -5.24 -10.55 -10.27
C LEU A 38 -4.74 -9.44 -11.18
N HIS A 39 -5.04 -8.19 -10.84
CA HIS A 39 -4.52 -7.05 -11.57
C HIS A 39 -3.13 -6.65 -11.05
N VAL A 40 -2.07 -7.21 -11.65
CA VAL A 40 -0.70 -6.72 -11.44
C VAL A 40 -0.39 -5.68 -12.52
N PRO A 41 -0.16 -4.39 -12.16
CA PRO A 41 0.20 -3.40 -13.16
C PRO A 41 1.52 -3.81 -13.84
N ALA A 42 1.47 -3.95 -15.17
CA ALA A 42 2.63 -4.31 -15.97
C ALA A 42 3.73 -3.25 -15.79
N LYS A 43 4.92 -3.69 -15.39
CA LYS A 43 6.12 -2.85 -15.33
C LYS A 43 6.88 -3.01 -16.64
N GLN A 44 7.12 -1.91 -17.34
CA GLN A 44 7.98 -1.93 -18.51
C GLN A 44 9.43 -1.63 -18.10
N ALA A 45 10.36 -2.50 -18.50
CA ALA A 45 11.79 -2.24 -18.33
C ALA A 45 12.21 -1.19 -19.37
N VAL A 46 12.64 -0.03 -18.89
CA VAL A 46 13.11 1.08 -19.72
C VAL A 46 14.48 1.54 -19.24
N THR A 47 15.33 1.95 -20.18
CA THR A 47 16.63 2.57 -19.86
C THR A 47 16.44 4.08 -19.79
N ILE A 48 16.61 4.66 -18.60
CA ILE A 48 16.59 6.10 -18.38
C ILE A 48 17.94 6.56 -17.81
N ARG A 49 18.31 7.81 -18.08
CA ARG A 49 19.46 8.46 -17.45
C ARG A 49 18.97 9.24 -16.23
N LEU A 50 19.68 9.08 -15.11
CA LEU A 50 19.47 9.81 -13.87
C LEU A 50 20.80 10.45 -13.48
N ASP A 51 20.73 11.59 -12.81
CA ASP A 51 21.92 12.24 -12.26
C ASP A 51 22.59 11.35 -11.20
N SER A 52 23.92 11.43 -11.11
CA SER A 52 24.72 10.52 -10.29
C SER A 52 24.39 10.66 -8.80
N ASP A 53 24.22 11.89 -8.33
CA ASP A 53 23.87 12.24 -6.96
C ASP A 53 22.47 11.73 -6.57
N VAL A 54 21.49 11.86 -7.47
CA VAL A 54 20.13 11.32 -7.28
C VAL A 54 20.19 9.80 -7.15
N LEU A 55 20.93 9.13 -8.04
CA LEU A 55 21.05 7.68 -8.00
C LEU A 55 21.76 7.19 -6.73
N GLU A 56 22.82 7.86 -6.31
CA GLU A 56 23.55 7.56 -5.08
C GLU A 56 22.67 7.73 -3.85
N TRP A 57 21.91 8.83 -3.77
CA TRP A 57 20.96 9.07 -2.70
C TRP A 57 19.94 7.92 -2.58
N PHE A 58 19.32 7.51 -3.70
CA PHE A 58 18.37 6.40 -3.69
C PHE A 58 19.01 5.06 -3.32
N LYS A 59 20.24 4.80 -3.79
CA LYS A 59 21.00 3.58 -3.43
C LYS A 59 21.37 3.55 -1.93
N SER A 60 21.67 4.70 -1.33
CA SER A 60 21.99 4.82 0.09
C SER A 60 20.85 4.35 1.01
N GLN A 61 19.61 4.38 0.51
CA GLN A 61 18.41 3.93 1.24
C GLN A 61 18.22 2.40 1.23
N GLY A 62 19.19 1.66 0.67
CA GLY A 62 19.24 0.21 0.66
C GLY A 62 18.47 -0.45 -0.48
N ALA A 63 18.19 -1.73 -0.31
CA ALA A 63 17.49 -2.54 -1.31
C ALA A 63 16.14 -1.91 -1.71
N GLY A 64 15.75 -2.09 -2.97
CA GLY A 64 14.49 -1.57 -3.51
C GLY A 64 14.54 -0.11 -3.99
N TYR A 65 15.72 0.49 -4.16
CA TYR A 65 15.88 1.86 -4.65
C TYR A 65 15.13 2.14 -5.98
N GLN A 66 15.13 1.19 -6.93
CA GLN A 66 14.36 1.29 -8.18
C GLN A 66 12.85 1.35 -7.93
N THR A 67 12.35 0.61 -6.93
CA THR A 67 10.92 0.64 -6.57
C THR A 67 10.55 1.99 -5.97
N ARG A 68 11.43 2.58 -5.15
CA ARG A 68 11.24 3.93 -4.60
C ARG A 68 11.20 5.00 -5.69
N ILE A 69 12.11 4.93 -6.66
CA ILE A 69 12.11 5.82 -7.84
C ILE A 69 10.76 5.72 -8.56
N ASN A 70 10.30 4.50 -8.86
CA ASN A 70 9.03 4.29 -9.54
C ASN A 70 7.82 4.78 -8.72
N GLN A 71 7.84 4.64 -7.40
CA GLN A 71 6.79 5.19 -6.51
C GLN A 71 6.76 6.71 -6.55
N LEU A 72 7.92 7.38 -6.50
CA LEU A 72 8.01 8.84 -6.57
C LEU A 72 7.45 9.35 -7.92
N LEU A 73 7.84 8.72 -9.03
CA LEU A 73 7.33 9.06 -10.36
C LEU A 73 5.80 8.87 -10.44
N ARG A 74 5.27 7.80 -9.85
CA ARG A 74 3.83 7.54 -9.80
C ARG A 74 3.07 8.60 -8.99
N GLN A 75 3.60 8.99 -7.83
CA GLN A 75 2.99 10.04 -7.00
C GLN A 75 2.98 11.38 -7.75
N TYR A 76 4.11 11.73 -8.38
CA TYR A 76 4.20 12.92 -9.20
C TYR A 76 3.18 12.89 -10.34
N MET A 77 3.10 11.78 -11.09
CA MET A 77 2.11 11.59 -12.15
C MET A 77 0.68 11.77 -11.63
N GLN A 78 0.32 11.14 -10.51
CA GLN A 78 -1.02 11.23 -9.92
C GLN A 78 -1.37 12.66 -9.48
N ALA A 79 -0.42 13.36 -8.85
CA ALA A 79 -0.63 14.74 -8.41
C ALA A 79 -0.84 15.72 -9.58
N HIS A 80 -0.36 15.38 -10.79
CA HIS A 80 -0.49 16.20 -11.99
C HIS A 80 -1.52 15.67 -12.99
N ARG A 81 -2.26 14.62 -12.62
CA ARG A 81 -3.31 14.04 -13.45
C ARG A 81 -4.65 14.60 -12.96
N ASN A 82 -5.12 15.64 -13.64
CA ASN A 82 -6.51 16.11 -13.56
C ASN A 82 -7.46 15.02 -14.08
#